data_AF-A0A970CPJ3-F1
#
_entry.id   AF-A0A970CPJ3-F1
#
_cell.length_a   1.000
_cell.length_b   1.000
_cell.length_c   1.000
_cell.angle_alpha   90.00
_cell.angle_beta   90.00
_cell.angle_gamma   90.00
#
_symmetry.space_group_name_H-M   'P 1'
#
loop_
_entity.id
_entity.type
_entity.pdbx_description
1 polymer ?
#
loop_
_entity_poly.entity_id
_entity_poly.type
_entity_poly.pdbx_seq_one_letter_code
_entity_poly.pdbx_strand_id
1 'polypeptide(L)'
;MNIFKRLIRFFINLFKLLWETVKTMKTRRGILALFLSLMIFAGWAYIFIGIGILFNIPSLVAIGSAVALFWLGPFTPLIPIVVLVAFFIQRYLFRDRSNDQALKEAIANFKERGFKDDQGVKDSYARRIKLSRLHSYKNYYSKKAKRGNYVYK
;
A
#
# COMPACT_ATOMS: atom_id res chain seq x y z
N MET A 1 5.31 11.85 -21.85
CA MET A 1 4.78 10.56 -21.36
C MET A 1 3.28 10.69 -21.14
N ASN A 2 2.44 9.95 -21.88
CA ASN A 2 0.98 10.14 -21.84
C ASN A 2 0.41 9.91 -20.43
N ILE A 3 -0.57 10.73 -20.02
CA ILE A 3 -1.29 10.65 -18.73
C ILE A 3 -1.70 9.21 -18.41
N PHE A 4 -2.20 8.48 -19.42
CA PHE A 4 -2.68 7.10 -19.28
C PHE A 4 -1.57 6.12 -18.85
N LYS A 5 -0.37 6.23 -19.47
CA LYS A 5 0.78 5.41 -19.09
C LYS A 5 1.29 5.72 -17.68
N ARG A 6 1.03 6.92 -17.16
CA ARG A 6 1.36 7.30 -15.78
C ARG A 6 0.36 6.69 -14.80
N LEU A 7 -0.92 6.71 -15.13
CA LEU A 7 -1.99 6.12 -14.33
C LEU A 7 -1.84 4.59 -14.21
N ILE A 8 -1.59 3.89 -15.32
CA ILE A 8 -1.36 2.43 -15.30
C ILE A 8 -0.18 2.07 -14.38
N ARG A 9 0.94 2.82 -14.48
CA ARG A 9 2.10 2.59 -13.61
C ARG A 9 1.80 2.84 -12.14
N PHE A 10 1.02 3.85 -11.82
CA PHE A 10 0.54 4.09 -10.46
C PHE A 10 -0.22 2.86 -9.93
N PHE A 11 -1.16 2.33 -10.71
CA PHE A 11 -1.90 1.12 -10.34
C PHE A 11 -0.98 -0.10 -10.18
N ILE A 12 -0.04 -0.34 -11.09
CA ILE A 12 0.94 -1.43 -10.97
C ILE A 12 1.75 -1.31 -9.67
N ASN A 13 2.24 -0.10 -9.36
CA ASN A 13 2.99 0.15 -8.13
C ASN A 13 2.12 0.00 -6.88
N LEU A 14 0.84 0.38 -6.96
CA LEU A 14 -0.13 0.20 -5.89
C LEU A 14 -0.41 -1.29 -5.64
N PHE A 15 -0.65 -2.08 -6.69
CA PHE A 15 -0.83 -3.53 -6.56
C PHE A 15 0.44 -4.22 -6.02
N LYS A 16 1.63 -3.75 -6.40
CA LYS A 16 2.88 -4.25 -5.83
C LYS A 16 2.99 -3.96 -4.33
N LEU A 17 2.64 -2.75 -3.91
CA LEU A 17 2.55 -2.38 -2.49
C LEU A 17 1.57 -3.29 -1.73
N LEU A 18 0.37 -3.50 -2.28
CA LEU A 18 -0.65 -4.35 -1.68
C LEU A 18 -0.17 -5.80 -1.56
N TRP A 19 0.50 -6.32 -2.59
CA TRP A 19 1.07 -7.65 -2.59
C TRP A 19 2.18 -7.83 -1.55
N GLU A 20 3.08 -6.86 -1.43
CA GLU A 20 4.10 -6.84 -0.38
C GLU A 20 3.45 -6.80 1.01
N THR A 21 2.41 -5.97 1.18
CA THR A 21 1.66 -5.88 2.45
C THR A 21 1.00 -7.20 2.81
N VAL A 22 0.28 -7.83 1.88
CA VAL A 22 -0.35 -9.14 2.11
C VAL A 22 0.67 -10.22 2.48
N LYS A 23 1.85 -10.22 1.85
CA LYS A 23 2.92 -11.17 2.20
C LYS A 23 3.40 -11.02 3.64
N THR A 24 3.37 -9.81 4.19
CA THR A 24 3.73 -9.61 5.61
C THR A 24 2.66 -10.18 6.54
N MET A 25 1.39 -10.24 6.10
CA MET A 25 0.24 -10.69 6.91
C MET A 25 0.08 -12.22 7.03
N LYS A 26 1.14 -13.00 6.81
CA LYS A 26 1.11 -14.47 6.93
C LYS A 26 0.91 -15.01 8.35
N THR A 27 0.78 -14.15 9.36
CA THR A 27 0.42 -14.56 10.71
C THR A 27 -1.02 -15.07 10.76
N ARG A 28 -1.35 -15.98 11.69
CA ARG A 28 -2.74 -16.48 11.85
C ARG A 28 -3.73 -15.33 12.01
N ARG A 29 -3.34 -14.27 12.75
CA ARG A 29 -4.13 -13.06 12.96
C ARG A 29 -4.28 -12.22 11.68
N GLY A 30 -3.22 -12.08 10.88
CA GLY A 30 -3.27 -11.38 9.60
C GLY A 30 -4.16 -12.09 8.57
N ILE A 31 -4.06 -13.41 8.48
CA ILE A 31 -4.93 -14.23 7.60
C ILE A 31 -6.40 -14.10 8.02
N LEU A 32 -6.69 -14.19 9.32
CA LEU A 32 -8.04 -13.99 9.83
C LEU A 32 -8.55 -12.57 9.57
N ALA A 33 -7.69 -11.56 9.67
CA ALA A 33 -8.07 -10.18 9.40
C ALA A 33 -8.37 -9.95 7.91
N LEU A 34 -7.59 -10.55 7.00
CA LEU A 34 -7.86 -10.57 5.57
C LEU A 34 -9.19 -11.26 5.25
N PHE A 35 -9.45 -12.39 5.88
CA PHE A 35 -10.71 -13.12 5.73
C PHE A 35 -11.91 -12.29 6.22
N LEU A 36 -11.83 -11.73 7.42
CA LEU A 36 -12.89 -10.88 7.99
C LEU A 36 -13.15 -9.65 7.11
N SER A 37 -12.09 -9.00 6.64
CA SER A 37 -12.24 -7.86 5.75
C SER A 37 -12.91 -8.26 4.43
N LEU A 38 -12.55 -9.40 3.84
CA LEU A 38 -13.20 -9.90 2.63
C LEU A 38 -14.67 -10.21 2.88
N MET A 39 -15.01 -10.77 4.05
CA MET A 39 -16.39 -11.06 4.43
C MET A 39 -17.25 -9.79 4.54
N ILE A 40 -16.69 -8.70 5.05
CA ILE A 40 -17.38 -7.40 5.14
C ILE A 40 -17.71 -6.84 3.75
N PHE A 41 -16.78 -6.90 2.79
CA PHE A 41 -16.97 -6.26 1.49
C PHE A 41 -17.67 -7.14 0.45
N ALA A 42 -17.38 -8.43 0.44
CA ALA A 42 -17.88 -9.37 -0.56
C ALA A 42 -18.64 -10.57 0.05
N GLY A 43 -18.37 -10.94 1.30
CA GLY A 43 -18.98 -12.10 1.96
C GLY A 43 -20.50 -12.09 1.96
N TRP A 44 -21.11 -10.94 2.27
CA TRP A 44 -22.57 -10.78 2.29
C TRP A 44 -23.23 -11.06 0.94
N ALA A 45 -22.56 -10.76 -0.17
CA ALA A 45 -23.08 -11.02 -1.51
C ALA A 45 -23.23 -12.53 -1.76
N TYR A 46 -22.24 -13.32 -1.34
CA TYR A 46 -22.31 -14.78 -1.41
C TYR A 46 -23.38 -15.36 -0.49
N ILE A 47 -23.59 -14.77 0.70
CA ILE A 47 -24.67 -15.14 1.61
C ILE A 47 -26.03 -14.89 0.95
N PHE A 48 -26.22 -13.74 0.30
CA PHE A 48 -27.46 -13.40 -0.40
C PHE A 48 -27.75 -14.37 -1.56
N ILE A 49 -26.72 -14.77 -2.30
CA ILE A 49 -26.85 -15.82 -3.33
C ILE A 49 -27.28 -17.14 -2.68
N GLY A 50 -26.60 -17.58 -1.63
CA GLY A 50 -26.90 -18.85 -0.96
C GLY A 50 -28.31 -18.92 -0.38
N ILE A 51 -28.72 -17.88 0.36
CA ILE A 51 -30.07 -17.78 0.94
C ILE A 51 -31.11 -17.65 -0.18
N GLY A 52 -30.84 -16.84 -1.20
CA GLY A 52 -31.75 -16.66 -2.34
C GLY A 52 -32.00 -17.96 -3.10
N ILE A 53 -30.99 -18.81 -3.26
CA ILE A 53 -31.15 -20.15 -3.85
C ILE A 53 -31.93 -21.07 -2.90
N LEU A 54 -31.57 -21.11 -1.61
CA LEU A 54 -32.18 -22.02 -0.65
C LEU A 54 -33.68 -21.77 -0.45
N PHE A 55 -34.10 -20.50 -0.46
CA PHE A 55 -35.50 -20.10 -0.26
C PHE A 55 -36.23 -19.72 -1.56
N ASN A 56 -35.62 -19.94 -2.73
CA ASN A 56 -36.17 -19.55 -4.05
C ASN A 56 -36.61 -18.08 -4.10
N ILE A 57 -35.73 -17.15 -3.70
CA ILE A 57 -35.95 -15.71 -3.73
C ILE A 57 -35.05 -15.11 -4.84
N PRO A 58 -35.56 -14.91 -6.07
CA PRO A 58 -34.74 -14.50 -7.21
C PRO A 58 -34.11 -13.12 -7.05
N SER A 59 -34.77 -12.21 -6.33
CA SER A 59 -34.26 -10.86 -6.06
C SER A 59 -32.97 -10.89 -5.24
N LEU A 60 -32.89 -11.76 -4.23
CA LEU A 60 -31.69 -11.94 -3.41
C LEU A 60 -30.51 -12.47 -4.23
N VAL A 61 -30.78 -13.46 -5.08
CA VAL A 61 -29.78 -14.02 -5.99
C VAL A 61 -29.28 -12.96 -6.97
N ALA A 62 -30.18 -12.16 -7.54
CA ALA A 62 -29.84 -11.10 -8.48
C ALA A 62 -28.96 -10.03 -7.84
N ILE A 63 -29.32 -9.54 -6.65
CA ILE A 63 -28.53 -8.52 -5.92
C ILE A 63 -27.15 -9.07 -5.56
N GLY A 64 -27.08 -10.26 -4.97
CA GLY A 64 -25.80 -10.87 -4.58
C GLY A 64 -24.90 -11.12 -5.80
N SER A 65 -25.47 -11.60 -6.90
CA SER A 65 -24.73 -11.85 -8.15
C SER A 65 -24.22 -10.57 -8.79
N ALA A 66 -25.04 -9.52 -8.83
CA ALA A 66 -24.64 -8.21 -9.36
C ALA A 66 -23.45 -7.63 -8.59
N VAL A 67 -23.45 -7.75 -7.26
CA VAL A 67 -22.35 -7.28 -6.40
C VAL A 67 -21.10 -8.13 -6.59
N ALA A 68 -21.24 -9.46 -6.67
CA ALA A 68 -20.10 -10.34 -6.93
C ALA A 68 -19.44 -10.04 -8.28
N LEU A 69 -20.24 -9.83 -9.34
CA LEU A 69 -19.77 -9.45 -10.67
C LEU A 69 -19.15 -8.05 -10.68
N PHE A 70 -19.77 -7.08 -9.99
CA PHE A 70 -19.20 -5.74 -9.82
C PHE A 70 -17.79 -5.82 -9.28
N TRP A 71 -17.57 -6.60 -8.22
CA TRP A 71 -16.26 -6.74 -7.59
C TRP A 71 -15.23 -7.50 -8.44
N LEU A 72 -15.66 -8.42 -9.30
CA LEU A 72 -14.79 -9.11 -10.28
C LEU A 72 -14.37 -8.23 -11.46
N GLY A 73 -15.02 -7.07 -11.64
CA GLY A 73 -14.70 -6.15 -12.71
C GLY A 73 -13.26 -5.63 -12.66
N PRO A 74 -12.64 -5.34 -13.82
CA PRO A 74 -11.34 -4.67 -13.85
C PRO A 74 -11.46 -3.29 -13.22
N PHE A 75 -10.39 -2.82 -12.57
CA PHE A 75 -10.30 -1.52 -11.89
C PHE A 75 -11.13 -1.34 -10.62
N THR A 76 -11.75 -2.40 -10.09
CA THR A 76 -12.43 -2.31 -8.80
C THR A 76 -11.41 -2.14 -7.66
N PRO A 77 -11.64 -1.23 -6.71
CA PRO A 77 -10.74 -1.03 -5.59
C PRO A 77 -10.89 -2.11 -4.50
N LEU A 78 -11.50 -3.26 -4.77
CA LEU A 78 -11.77 -4.30 -3.78
C LEU A 78 -10.50 -4.69 -3.02
N ILE A 79 -9.47 -5.11 -3.75
CA ILE A 79 -8.22 -5.58 -3.17
C ILE A 79 -7.57 -4.48 -2.32
N PRO A 80 -7.38 -3.24 -2.82
CA PRO A 80 -6.89 -2.14 -1.99
C PRO A 80 -7.68 -1.93 -0.68
N ILE A 81 -9.00 -1.92 -0.77
CA ILE A 81 -9.88 -1.66 0.38
C ILE A 81 -9.83 -2.81 1.37
N VAL A 82 -9.87 -4.06 0.89
CA VAL A 82 -9.79 -5.27 1.73
C VAL A 82 -8.46 -5.33 2.48
N VAL A 83 -7.34 -5.07 1.80
CA VAL A 83 -6.03 -5.07 2.46
C VAL A 83 -5.93 -3.95 3.50
N LEU A 84 -6.46 -2.76 3.19
CA LEU A 84 -6.46 -1.63 4.12
C LEU A 84 -7.26 -1.96 5.39
N VAL A 85 -8.50 -2.45 5.24
CA VAL A 85 -9.37 -2.78 6.37
C VAL A 85 -8.85 -4.00 7.13
N ALA A 86 -8.28 -4.99 6.46
CA ALA A 86 -7.59 -6.10 7.12
C ALA A 86 -6.45 -5.60 8.02
N PHE A 87 -5.70 -4.58 7.59
CA PHE A 87 -4.66 -3.97 8.43
C PHE A 87 -5.27 -3.33 9.68
N PHE A 88 -6.37 -2.58 9.53
CA PHE A 88 -7.09 -2.02 10.67
C PHE A 88 -7.60 -3.12 11.62
N ILE A 89 -8.20 -4.19 11.11
CA ILE A 89 -8.68 -5.31 11.93
C ILE A 89 -7.51 -5.96 12.67
N GLN A 90 -6.42 -6.30 11.98
CA GLN A 90 -5.24 -6.90 12.62
C GLN A 90 -4.66 -6.00 13.72
N ARG A 91 -4.58 -4.68 13.44
CA ARG A 91 -4.01 -3.68 14.35
C ARG A 91 -4.87 -3.42 15.58
N TYR A 92 -6.16 -3.23 15.38
CA TYR A 92 -7.07 -2.74 16.44
C TYR A 92 -7.82 -3.89 17.11
N LEU A 93 -8.34 -4.84 16.32
CA LEU A 93 -9.08 -5.98 16.87
C LEU A 93 -8.14 -7.03 17.46
N PHE A 94 -7.10 -7.42 16.72
CA PHE A 94 -6.15 -8.46 17.17
C PHE A 94 -4.92 -7.92 17.90
N ARG A 95 -4.80 -6.59 18.02
CA ARG A 95 -3.70 -5.89 18.71
C ARG A 95 -2.32 -6.36 18.27
N ASP A 96 -2.20 -6.78 17.01
CA ASP A 96 -0.98 -7.33 16.45
C ASP A 96 -0.20 -6.23 15.71
N ARG A 97 1.07 -6.05 16.10
CA ARG A 97 1.98 -5.04 15.54
C ARG A 97 3.17 -5.63 14.80
N SER A 98 3.17 -6.95 14.58
CA SER A 98 4.28 -7.68 13.94
C SER A 98 4.69 -7.10 12.58
N ASN A 99 3.78 -6.45 11.86
CA ASN A 99 4.02 -5.94 10.51
C ASN A 99 4.33 -4.45 10.42
N ASP A 100 4.53 -3.74 11.54
CA ASP A 100 4.71 -2.28 11.54
C ASP A 100 5.95 -1.82 10.76
N GLN A 101 7.07 -2.52 10.91
CA GLN A 101 8.32 -2.15 10.22
C GLN A 101 8.20 -2.41 8.72
N ALA A 102 7.72 -3.60 8.34
CA ALA A 102 7.53 -3.95 6.95
C ALA A 102 6.50 -3.05 6.24
N LEU A 103 5.42 -2.65 6.92
CA LEU A 103 4.46 -1.69 6.37
C LEU A 103 5.11 -0.31 6.15
N LYS A 104 5.88 0.19 7.13
CA LYS A 104 6.57 1.48 7.00
C LYS A 104 7.51 1.49 5.80
N GLU A 105 8.25 0.40 5.60
CA GLU A 105 9.12 0.24 4.44
C GLU A 105 8.34 0.18 3.13
N ALA A 106 7.25 -0.60 3.09
CA ALA A 106 6.40 -0.72 1.91
C ALA A 106 5.80 0.65 1.52
N ILE A 107 5.27 1.40 2.50
CA ILE A 107 4.73 2.76 2.29
C ILE A 107 5.82 3.73 1.83
N ALA A 108 7.01 3.67 2.44
CA ALA A 108 8.13 4.51 2.04
C ALA A 108 8.53 4.24 0.58
N ASN A 109 8.66 2.97 0.21
CA ASN A 109 8.95 2.54 -1.16
C ASN A 109 7.88 3.01 -2.15
N PHE A 110 6.60 2.93 -1.78
CA PHE A 110 5.51 3.44 -2.62
C PHE A 110 5.52 4.96 -2.74
N LYS A 111 5.78 5.71 -1.66
CA LYS A 111 5.88 7.18 -1.71
C LYS A 111 6.99 7.63 -2.66
N GLU A 112 8.09 6.88 -2.74
CA GLU A 112 9.20 7.19 -3.63
C GLU A 112 8.93 6.79 -5.09
N ARG A 113 8.21 5.69 -5.32
CA ARG A 113 7.96 5.13 -6.67
C ARG A 113 6.60 5.48 -7.28
N GLY A 114 5.62 5.89 -6.47
CA GLY A 114 4.20 5.90 -6.84
C GLY A 114 3.88 6.70 -8.09
N PHE A 115 4.57 7.82 -8.32
CA PHE A 115 4.36 8.69 -9.48
C PHE A 115 5.60 8.88 -10.37
N LYS A 116 6.73 8.24 -10.03
CA LYS A 116 8.02 8.41 -10.71
C LYS A 116 8.33 7.20 -11.57
N ASP A 117 8.91 7.46 -12.74
CA ASP A 117 9.51 6.44 -13.58
C ASP A 117 10.86 5.96 -13.01
N ASP A 118 11.36 4.81 -13.48
CA ASP A 118 12.61 4.22 -12.96
C ASP A 118 13.81 5.18 -13.09
N GLN A 119 13.80 6.04 -14.11
CA GLN A 119 14.79 7.12 -14.28
C GLN A 119 14.59 8.24 -13.24
N GLY A 120 13.37 8.75 -13.05
CA GLY A 120 13.07 9.79 -12.06
C GLY A 120 13.30 9.32 -10.61
N VAL A 121 13.21 8.02 -10.35
CA VAL A 121 13.62 7.40 -9.08
C VAL A 121 15.14 7.50 -8.90
N LYS A 122 15.94 7.09 -9.89
CA LYS A 122 17.42 7.21 -9.87
C LYS A 122 17.87 8.65 -9.69
N ASP A 123 17.27 9.59 -10.42
CA ASP A 123 17.58 11.01 -10.31
C ASP A 123 17.26 11.58 -8.92
N SER A 124 16.16 11.10 -8.31
CA SER A 124 15.79 11.48 -6.95
C SER A 124 16.81 10.98 -5.92
N TYR A 125 17.31 9.74 -6.06
CA TYR A 125 18.37 9.21 -5.21
C TYR A 125 19.69 9.95 -5.41
N ALA A 126 20.11 10.19 -6.66
CA ALA A 126 21.31 10.95 -6.98
C ALA A 126 21.26 12.37 -6.37
N ARG A 127 20.09 13.03 -6.44
CA ARG A 127 19.88 14.36 -5.84
C ARG A 127 19.94 14.31 -4.31
N ARG A 128 19.34 13.32 -3.65
CA ARG A 128 19.44 13.12 -2.19
C ARG A 128 20.89 12.89 -1.75
N ILE A 129 21.66 12.06 -2.46
CA ILE A 129 23.08 11.80 -2.16
C ILE A 129 23.91 13.07 -2.34
N LYS A 130 23.66 13.85 -3.40
CA LYS A 130 24.32 15.13 -3.61
C LYS A 130 24.03 16.11 -2.45
N LEU A 131 22.76 16.21 -2.04
CA LEU A 131 22.34 17.06 -0.92
C LEU A 131 22.90 16.60 0.43
N SER A 132 22.94 15.29 0.70
CA SER A 132 23.50 14.76 1.95
C SER A 132 25.00 15.00 2.04
N ARG A 133 25.73 14.86 0.93
CA ARG A 133 27.14 15.25 0.83
C ARG A 133 27.30 16.75 1.13
N LEU A 134 26.52 17.62 0.48
CA LEU A 134 26.55 19.07 0.73
C LEU A 134 26.27 19.42 2.19
N HIS A 135 25.30 18.75 2.82
CA HIS A 135 24.94 19.00 4.22
C HIS A 135 26.02 18.46 5.20
N SER A 136 26.63 17.33 4.87
CA SER A 136 27.77 16.77 5.60
C SER A 136 28.97 17.71 5.52
N TYR A 137 29.28 18.23 4.33
CA TYR A 137 30.32 19.24 4.15
C TYR A 137 30.01 20.52 4.93
N LYS A 138 28.79 21.04 4.85
CA LYS A 138 28.36 22.24 5.62
C LYS A 138 28.58 22.04 7.12
N ASN A 139 28.22 20.89 7.67
CA ASN A 139 28.42 20.57 9.08
C ASN A 139 29.91 20.38 9.44
N TYR A 140 30.70 19.79 8.55
CA TYR A 140 32.14 19.62 8.73
C TYR A 140 32.87 20.98 8.77
N TYR A 141 32.59 21.85 7.81
CA TYR A 141 33.18 23.20 7.76
C TYR A 141 32.68 24.08 8.91
N SER A 142 31.41 23.99 9.30
CA SER A 142 30.88 24.66 10.51
C SER A 142 31.58 24.19 11.80
N LYS A 143 31.93 22.90 11.91
CA LYS A 143 32.71 22.40 13.05
C LYS A 143 34.17 22.88 13.04
N LYS A 144 34.82 22.94 11.86
CA LYS A 144 36.18 23.50 11.72
C LYS A 144 36.23 25.00 12.02
N ALA A 145 35.25 25.74 11.51
CA ALA A 145 35.00 27.15 11.78
C ALA A 145 34.92 27.45 13.29
N LYS A 146 34.13 26.67 14.03
CA LYS A 146 33.99 26.80 15.48
C LYS A 146 35.25 26.43 16.27
N ARG A 147 36.18 25.66 15.67
CA ARG A 147 37.48 25.30 16.26
C ARG A 147 38.59 26.31 15.95
N GLY A 148 38.24 27.49 15.40
CA GLY A 148 39.19 28.60 15.21
C GLY A 148 40.19 28.44 14.07
N ASN A 149 40.06 27.40 13.24
CA ASN A 149 41.02 27.13 12.16
C ASN A 149 40.45 27.58 10.80
N TYR A 150 40.38 28.89 10.60
CA TYR A 150 40.26 29.48 9.28
C TYR A 150 41.66 29.93 8.83
N VAL A 151 42.33 29.09 8.05
CA VAL A 151 43.36 29.58 7.14
C VAL A 151 42.70 29.63 5.77
N TYR A 152 42.16 30.80 5.42
CA TYR A 152 42.08 31.18 4.01
C TYR A 152 43.53 31.42 3.55
N LYS A 153 43.98 30.59 2.62
CA LYS A 153 45.00 30.95 1.64
C LYS A 153 44.39 30.74 0.26
#